data_AF-A0A397DGF3-F1
#
_entry.id   AF-A0A397DGF3-F1
#
_cell.length_a   1.000
_cell.length_b   1.000
_cell.length_c   1.000
_cell.angle_alpha   90.00
_cell.angle_beta   90.00
_cell.angle_gamma   90.00
#
_symmetry.space_group_name_H-M   'P 1'
#
loop_
_entity.id
_entity.type
_entity.pdbx_description
1 polymer ?
#
loop_
_entity_poly.entity_id
_entity_poly.type
_entity_poly.pdbx_seq_one_letter_code
_entity_poly.pdbx_strand_id
1 'polypeptide(L)'
;TEVLQVSPTHILLRIVNHASHLFRANDGFVSVDELAVLRGIDVTGVDDGLKDAYVRRELIQRGRADFVRWRKRIMDTMHQCATT
;
A
#
# COMPACT_ATOMS: atom_id res chain seq x y z
N THR A 1 5.35 26.99 -5.82
CA THR A 1 5.32 25.68 -5.13
C THR A 1 6.67 25.03 -5.34
N GLU A 2 7.52 24.99 -4.32
CA GLU A 2 8.82 24.31 -4.42
C GLU A 2 8.60 22.80 -4.53
N VAL A 3 9.11 22.19 -5.60
CA VAL A 3 9.07 20.75 -5.80
C VAL A 3 10.31 20.17 -5.13
N LEU A 4 10.15 19.62 -3.93
CA LEU A 4 11.22 18.83 -3.29
C LEU A 4 11.56 17.66 -4.20
N GLN A 5 12.70 17.72 -4.88
CA GLN A 5 13.22 16.58 -5.63
C GLN A 5 13.62 15.48 -4.65
N VAL A 6 12.79 14.45 -4.58
CA VAL A 6 13.08 13.24 -3.80
C VAL A 6 13.88 12.30 -4.68
N SER A 7 15.07 11.89 -4.22
CA SER A 7 15.88 10.89 -4.92
C SER A 7 15.10 9.57 -5.09
N PRO A 8 15.20 8.90 -6.25
CA PRO A 8 14.60 7.57 -6.45
C PRO A 8 14.98 6.56 -5.35
N THR A 9 16.22 6.61 -4.86
CA THR A 9 16.69 5.76 -3.75
C THR A 9 15.92 6.05 -2.47
N HIS A 10 15.59 7.31 -2.19
CA HIS A 10 14.81 7.69 -1.01
C HIS A 10 13.37 7.16 -1.09
N ILE A 11 12.77 7.16 -2.29
CA ILE A 11 11.45 6.55 -2.53
C ILE A 11 11.51 5.04 -2.26
N LEU A 12 12.53 4.36 -2.80
CA LEU A 12 12.71 2.92 -2.62
C LEU A 12 12.93 2.55 -1.14
N LEU A 13 13.79 3.27 -0.42
CA LEU A 13 14.02 3.04 1.01
C LEU A 13 12.74 3.22 1.83
N ARG A 14 11.89 4.19 1.46
CA ARG A 14 10.60 4.41 2.11
C ARG A 14 9.64 3.24 1.88
N ILE A 15 9.63 2.66 0.68
CA ILE A 15 8.85 1.46 0.36
C ILE A 15 9.37 0.26 1.14
N VAL A 16 10.69 0.03 1.15
CA VAL A 16 11.33 -1.08 1.87
C VAL A 16 11.07 -0.98 3.37
N ASN A 17 11.22 0.21 3.95
CA ASN A 17 10.92 0.45 5.35
C ASN A 17 9.43 0.21 5.67
N HIS A 18 8.52 0.61 4.78
CA HIS A 18 7.09 0.36 4.98
C HIS A 18 6.74 -1.13 4.88
N ALA A 19 7.43 -1.86 4.00
CA ALA A 19 7.25 -3.29 3.80
C ALA A 19 7.90 -4.13 4.90
N SER A 20 9.01 -3.67 5.49
CA SER A 20 9.72 -4.42 6.54
C SER A 20 8.87 -4.61 7.79
N HIS A 21 7.96 -3.69 8.10
CA HIS A 21 7.00 -3.84 9.20
C HIS A 21 6.03 -5.03 9.04
N LEU A 22 5.92 -5.62 7.83
CA LEU A 22 5.13 -6.83 7.59
C LEU A 22 5.87 -8.12 7.96
N PHE A 23 7.16 -8.03 8.27
CA PHE A 23 8.03 -9.18 8.50
C PHE A 23 8.73 -9.06 9.85
N ARG A 24 8.69 -10.14 10.64
CA ARG A 24 9.46 -10.36 11.85
C ARG A 24 10.55 -11.38 11.56
N ALA A 25 11.77 -11.08 11.97
CA ALA A 25 12.95 -11.89 11.69
C ALA A 25 12.82 -13.36 12.13
N ASN A 26 12.11 -13.63 13.22
CA ASN A 26 11.98 -14.98 13.80
C ASN A 26 10.64 -15.66 13.50
N ASP A 27 9.57 -14.89 13.31
CA ASP A 27 8.20 -15.41 13.18
C ASP A 27 7.64 -15.32 11.76
N GLY A 28 8.42 -14.76 10.82
CA GLY A 28 7.99 -14.59 9.43
C GLY A 28 7.04 -13.41 9.27
N PHE A 29 5.95 -13.59 8.53
CA PHE A 29 5.00 -12.49 8.30
C PHE A 29 4.15 -12.21 9.55
N VAL A 30 3.74 -10.95 9.72
CA VAL A 30 2.75 -10.57 10.75
C VAL A 30 1.44 -11.34 10.59
N SER A 31 0.72 -11.56 11.69
CA SER A 31 -0.57 -12.26 11.64
C SER A 31 -1.61 -11.47 10.86
N VAL A 32 -2.71 -12.11 10.47
CA VAL A 32 -3.81 -11.44 9.75
C VAL A 32 -4.43 -10.32 10.59
N ASP A 33 -4.59 -10.52 11.90
CA ASP A 33 -5.12 -9.50 12.80
C ASP A 33 -4.15 -8.31 12.93
N GLU A 34 -2.84 -8.57 13.06
CA GLU A 34 -1.82 -7.52 13.07
C GLU A 34 -1.78 -6.74 11.76
N LEU A 35 -1.89 -7.45 10.62
CA LEU A 35 -1.97 -6.84 9.30
C LEU A 35 -3.22 -5.97 9.16
N ALA A 36 -4.36 -6.42 9.66
CA ALA A 36 -5.61 -5.67 9.65
C ALA A 36 -5.46 -4.36 10.44
N VAL A 37 -4.88 -4.42 11.64
CA VAL A 37 -4.57 -3.23 12.45
C VAL A 37 -3.63 -2.28 11.73
N LEU A 38 -2.50 -2.79 11.19
CA LEU A 38 -1.52 -1.98 10.46
C LEU A 38 -2.14 -1.26 9.25
N ARG A 39 -3.15 -1.88 8.63
CA ARG A 39 -3.82 -1.37 7.44
C ARG A 39 -5.13 -0.66 7.74
N GLY A 40 -5.54 -0.55 9.01
CA GLY A 40 -6.81 0.06 9.40
C GLY A 40 -8.01 -0.64 8.74
N ILE A 41 -8.03 -1.97 8.81
CA ILE A 41 -9.15 -2.81 8.35
C ILE A 41 -9.86 -3.31 9.59
N ASP A 42 -11.14 -2.98 9.71
CA ASP A 42 -11.97 -3.51 10.78
C ASP A 42 -12.39 -4.95 10.45
N VAL A 43 -12.07 -5.87 11.37
CA VAL A 43 -12.39 -7.30 11.29
C VAL A 43 -13.35 -7.72 12.41
N THR A 44 -13.91 -6.76 13.15
CA THR A 44 -14.88 -7.03 14.23
C THR A 44 -16.09 -7.79 13.67
N GLY A 45 -16.40 -8.95 14.26
CA GLY A 45 -17.52 -9.79 13.83
C GLY A 45 -17.27 -10.65 12.58
N VAL A 46 -16.05 -10.62 12.02
CA VAL A 46 -15.64 -11.55 10.97
C VAL A 46 -15.20 -12.86 11.61
N ASP A 47 -15.71 -13.98 11.10
CA ASP A 47 -15.30 -15.32 11.52
C ASP A 47 -13.78 -15.52 11.33
N ASP A 48 -13.12 -16.11 12.34
CA ASP A 48 -11.66 -16.27 12.35
C ASP A 48 -11.14 -17.06 11.14
N GLY A 49 -11.89 -18.06 10.67
CA GLY A 49 -11.55 -18.84 9.48
C GLY A 49 -11.66 -18.06 8.17
N LEU A 50 -12.36 -16.92 8.18
CA LEU A 50 -12.59 -16.06 7.01
C LEU A 50 -11.78 -14.77 7.03
N LYS A 51 -11.12 -14.43 8.15
CA LYS A 51 -10.35 -13.18 8.30
C LYS A 51 -9.29 -12.98 7.23
N ASP A 52 -8.54 -14.03 6.86
CA ASP A 52 -7.51 -13.93 5.82
C ASP A 52 -8.11 -13.49 4.47
N ALA A 53 -9.18 -14.18 4.05
CA ALA A 53 -9.85 -13.87 2.79
C ALA A 53 -10.48 -12.48 2.80
N TYR A 54 -11.07 -12.08 3.92
CA TYR A 54 -11.66 -10.75 4.11
C TYR A 54 -10.61 -9.64 4.04
N VAL A 55 -9.54 -9.74 4.82
CA VAL A 55 -8.44 -8.75 4.83
C VAL A 55 -7.79 -8.66 3.46
N ARG A 56 -7.52 -9.79 2.81
CA ARG A 56 -6.96 -9.81 1.44
C ARG A 56 -7.87 -9.11 0.44
N ARG A 57 -9.18 -9.35 0.50
CA ARG A 57 -10.17 -8.70 -0.36
C ARG A 57 -10.15 -7.19 -0.17
N GLU A 58 -10.14 -6.72 1.08
CA GLU A 58 -10.06 -5.28 1.40
C GLU A 58 -8.78 -4.64 0.88
N LEU A 59 -7.63 -5.30 1.06
CA LEU A 59 -6.35 -4.81 0.53
C LEU A 59 -6.36 -4.69 -0.99
N ILE A 60 -6.92 -5.67 -1.71
CA ILE A 60 -7.05 -5.63 -3.16
C ILE A 60 -7.97 -4.49 -3.60
N GLN A 61 -9.11 -4.28 -2.91
CA GLN A 61 -10.04 -3.21 -3.23
C GLN A 61 -9.38 -1.83 -3.08
N ARG A 62 -8.73 -1.58 -1.94
CA ARG A 62 -7.99 -0.33 -1.68
C ARG A 62 -6.85 -0.14 -2.68
N GLY A 63 -6.06 -1.19 -2.93
CA GLY A 63 -4.99 -1.16 -3.92
C GLY A 63 -5.47 -0.84 -5.33
N ARG A 64 -6.63 -1.36 -5.75
CA ARG A 64 -7.24 -1.01 -7.05
C ARG A 64 -7.67 0.46 -7.11
N ALA A 65 -8.32 0.96 -6.06
CA ALA A 65 -8.74 2.36 -5.99
C ALA A 65 -7.54 3.32 -6.07
N ASP A 66 -6.47 3.02 -5.32
CA ASP A 66 -5.23 3.79 -5.35
C ASP A 66 -4.51 3.68 -6.70
N PHE A 67 -4.49 2.48 -7.30
CA PHE A 67 -3.88 2.26 -8.62
C PHE A 67 -4.56 3.09 -9.71
N VAL A 68 -5.89 3.15 -9.74
CA VAL A 68 -6.63 3.96 -10.73
C VAL A 68 -6.27 5.44 -10.58
N ARG A 69 -6.21 5.94 -9.35
CA ARG A 69 -5.82 7.32 -9.06
C ARG A 69 -4.36 7.59 -9.48
N TRP A 70 -3.44 6.70 -9.12
CA TRP A 70 -2.02 6.82 -9.46
C TRP A 70 -1.79 6.78 -10.97
N ARG A 71 -2.42 5.83 -11.66
CA ARG A 71 -2.37 5.72 -13.13
C ARG A 71 -2.84 7.00 -13.79
N LYS A 72 -3.98 7.55 -13.37
CA LYS A 72 -4.50 8.81 -13.92
C LYS A 72 -3.47 9.93 -13.74
N ARG A 73 -2.93 10.07 -12.52
CA ARG A 73 -1.93 11.11 -12.22
C ARG A 73 -0.67 10.97 -13.08
N ILE A 74 -0.20 9.75 -13.35
CA ILE A 74 0.94 9.53 -14.27
C ILE A 74 0.60 9.91 -15.69
N MET A 75 -0.56 9.48 -16.20
CA MET A 75 -0.96 9.81 -17.58
C MET A 75 -1.13 11.32 -17.76
N ASP A 76 -1.71 12.01 -16.77
CA ASP A 76 -1.86 13.47 -16.77
C ASP A 76 -0.48 14.15 -16.82
N THR A 77 0.49 13.69 -16.01
CA THR A 77 1.87 14.21 -16.04
C THR A 77 2.57 13.95 -17.38
N MET A 78 2.44 12.74 -17.93
CA MET A 78 3.02 12.42 -19.24
C MET A 78 2.43 13.28 -20.35
N HIS A 79 1.11 13.52 -20.32
CA HIS A 79 0.45 14.39 -21.27
C HIS A 79 0.97 15.82 -21.20
N GLN A 80 1.07 16.38 -19.98
CA GLN A 80 1.64 17.71 -19.76
C GLN A 80 3.06 17.83 -20.33
N CYS A 81 3.95 16.86 -20.04
CA CYS A 81 5.32 16.84 -20.57
C CYS A 81 5.39 16.69 -22.10
N ALA A 82 4.38 16.10 -22.75
CA ALA A 82 4.35 15.92 -24.21
C ALA A 82 3.83 17.16 -24.96
N THR A 83 3.08 18.02 -24.28
CA THR A 83 2.55 19.30 -24.81
C THR A 83 3.42 20.51 -24.49
N THR A 84 4.55 20.33 -23.81
CA THR A 84 5.55 21.37 -23.53
C THR A 84 6.77 21.14 -24.41
#